data_AF-A0A7V4WC82-F1
#
_entry.id   AF-A0A7V4WC82-F1
#
_cell.length_a   1.000
_cell.length_b   1.000
_cell.length_c   1.000
_cell.angle_alpha   90.00
_cell.angle_beta   90.00
_cell.angle_gamma   90.00
#
_symmetry.space_group_name_H-M   'P 1'
#
loop_
_entity.id
_entity.type
_entity.pdbx_description
1 polymer ?
#
loop_
_entity_poly.entity_id
_entity_poly.type
_entity_poly.pdbx_seq_one_letter_code
_entity_poly.pdbx_strand_id
1 'polypeptide(L)'
;MDLKKLYYYIICLVSLFVFAMGAVDLTSSGIGLFTTRFSASSIEAIPPTGESEPGLDLYYQKKMLYDRLSDSLARIIISGLVFVYSRSKVNQLEKT
;
A
#
# COMPACT_ATOMS: atom_id res chain seq x y z
N MET A 1 31.20 3.30 16.29
CA MET A 1 30.27 2.61 15.38
C MET A 1 30.62 3.04 13.97
N ASP A 2 30.84 2.10 13.05
CA ASP A 2 31.29 2.41 11.69
C ASP A 2 30.17 3.17 10.93
N LEU A 3 30.51 4.33 10.35
CA LEU A 3 29.54 5.25 9.72
C LEU A 3 28.74 4.54 8.62
N LYS A 4 29.38 3.61 7.90
CA LYS A 4 28.75 2.78 6.87
C LYS A 4 27.69 1.84 7.45
N LYS A 5 27.92 1.26 8.63
CA LYS A 5 26.95 0.39 9.31
C LYS A 5 25.72 1.20 9.72
N LEU A 6 25.94 2.39 10.31
CA LEU A 6 24.85 3.28 10.70
C LEU A 6 23.97 3.68 9.50
N TYR A 7 24.59 3.99 8.36
CA TYR A 7 23.87 4.34 7.13
C TYR A 7 22.90 3.23 6.67
N TYR A 8 23.35 1.97 6.62
CA TYR A 8 22.47 0.86 6.24
C TYR A 8 21.41 0.54 7.29
N TYR A 9 21.69 0.76 8.59
CA TYR A 9 20.67 0.65 9.63
C TYR A 9 19.55 1.68 9.46
N ILE A 10 19.89 2.93 9.10
CA ILE A 10 18.90 3.97 8.80
C ILE A 10 18.07 3.56 7.59
N ILE A 11 18.69 3.06 6.51
CA ILE A 11 17.94 2.59 5.33
C ILE A 11 17.01 1.43 5.69
N CYS A 12 17.46 0.47 6.50
CA CYS A 12 16.61 -0.61 7.01
C CYS A 12 15.40 -0.06 7.78
N LEU A 13 15.60 0.92 8.64
CA LEU A 13 14.51 1.49 9.44
C LEU A 13 13.50 2.23 8.55
N VAL A 14 13.97 3.08 7.63
CA VAL A 14 13.11 3.84 6.70
C VAL A 14 12.35 2.90 5.76
N SER A 15 13.02 1.89 5.20
CA SER A 15 12.36 0.92 4.31
C SER A 15 11.31 0.09 5.06
N LEU A 16 11.57 -0.30 6.31
CA LEU A 16 10.59 -1.01 7.13
C LEU A 16 9.38 -0.13 7.49
N PHE A 17 9.59 1.17 7.73
CA PHE A 17 8.50 2.13 7.93
C PHE A 17 7.62 2.25 6.67
N VAL A 18 8.23 2.42 5.49
CA VAL A 18 7.50 2.50 4.22
C VAL A 18 6.73 1.20 3.95
N PHE A 19 7.33 0.05 4.24
CA PHE A 19 6.68 -1.25 4.12
C PHE A 19 5.44 -1.35 5.02
N ALA A 20 5.56 -0.95 6.29
CA ALA A 20 4.46 -0.97 7.24
C ALA A 20 3.31 -0.05 6.81
N MET A 21 3.62 1.17 6.37
CA MET A 21 2.61 2.10 5.85
C MET A 21 1.92 1.55 4.60
N GLY A 22 2.70 0.97 3.67
CA GLY A 22 2.15 0.32 2.48
C GLY A 22 1.22 -0.84 2.83
N ALA A 23 1.54 -1.65 3.84
CA ALA A 23 0.68 -2.74 4.31
C ALA A 23 -0.63 -2.24 4.92
N VAL A 24 -0.61 -1.14 5.68
CA VAL A 24 -1.82 -0.50 6.23
C VAL A 24 -2.69 0.08 5.09
N ASP A 25 -2.09 0.72 4.09
CA ASP A 25 -2.83 1.22 2.92
C ASP A 25 -3.42 0.08 2.07
N LEU A 26 -2.67 -1.02 1.90
CA LEU A 26 -3.14 -2.19 1.17
C LEU A 26 -4.32 -2.86 1.87
N THR A 27 -4.24 -3.04 3.20
CA THR A 27 -5.32 -3.65 3.99
C THR A 27 -6.56 -2.77 4.01
N SER A 28 -6.42 -1.46 4.22
CA SER A 28 -7.55 -0.52 4.21
C SER A 28 -8.22 -0.43 2.82
N SER A 29 -7.43 -0.38 1.74
CA SER A 29 -7.95 -0.37 0.37
C SER A 29 -8.60 -1.70 0.00
N GLY A 30 -8.04 -2.82 0.43
CA GLY A 30 -8.62 -4.16 0.24
C GLY A 30 -9.95 -4.33 0.95
N ILE A 31 -10.08 -3.86 2.19
CA ILE A 31 -11.34 -3.82 2.93
C ILE A 31 -12.35 -2.91 2.23
N GLY A 32 -11.91 -1.73 1.74
CA GLY A 32 -12.75 -0.82 0.94
C GLY A 32 -13.27 -1.48 -0.35
N LEU A 33 -12.45 -2.30 -1.01
CA LEU A 33 -12.82 -2.99 -2.26
C LEU A 33 -13.80 -4.14 -1.98
N PHE A 34 -13.64 -4.82 -0.83
CA PHE A 34 -14.54 -5.88 -0.39
C PHE A 34 -15.91 -5.32 0.03
N THR A 35 -15.92 -4.22 0.78
CA THR A 35 -17.15 -3.55 1.25
C THR A 35 -17.91 -2.86 0.11
N THR A 36 -17.21 -2.24 -0.86
CA THR A 36 -17.86 -1.72 -2.07
C THR A 36 -18.43 -2.83 -2.97
N ARG A 37 -17.80 -4.01 -3.03
CA ARG A 37 -18.40 -5.19 -3.68
C ARG A 37 -19.69 -5.63 -2.99
N PHE A 38 -19.75 -5.60 -1.65
CA PHE A 38 -20.95 -5.93 -0.88
C PHE A 38 -22.05 -4.87 -0.95
N SER A 39 -21.70 -3.58 -0.95
CA SER A 39 -22.68 -2.49 -1.15
C SER A 39 -23.25 -2.49 -2.57
N ALA A 40 -22.46 -2.83 -3.60
CA ALA A 40 -22.97 -2.96 -4.96
C ALA A 40 -24.02 -4.09 -5.11
N SER A 41 -24.04 -5.08 -4.20
CA SER A 41 -25.09 -6.10 -4.13
C SER A 41 -26.31 -5.71 -3.28
N SER A 42 -26.30 -4.57 -2.59
CA SER A 42 -27.40 -4.11 -1.73
C SER A 42 -27.95 -2.72 -2.10
N ILE A 43 -27.36 -2.00 -3.06
CA ILE A 43 -27.87 -0.74 -3.59
C ILE A 43 -28.85 -1.05 -4.73
N GLU A 44 -30.01 -1.58 -4.38
CA GLU A 44 -31.21 -1.55 -5.23
C GLU A 44 -32.24 -0.55 -4.68
N ALA A 45 -31.94 0.18 -3.61
CA ALA A 45 -32.87 1.11 -2.98
C ALA A 45 -32.14 2.33 -2.40
N ILE A 46 -32.03 3.41 -3.17
CA ILE A 46 -32.14 4.84 -2.76
C ILE A 46 -31.90 5.65 -4.05
N PRO A 47 -32.86 6.47 -4.52
CA PRO A 47 -32.64 7.31 -5.70
C PRO A 47 -31.79 8.53 -5.31
N PRO A 48 -30.67 8.81 -6.01
CA PRO A 48 -29.93 10.05 -5.78
C PRO A 48 -30.67 11.20 -6.48
N THR A 49 -31.18 12.14 -5.69
CA THR A 49 -31.45 13.50 -6.13
C THR A 49 -30.11 14.18 -6.45
N GLY A 50 -29.75 14.21 -7.73
CA GLY A 50 -28.55 14.87 -8.25
C GLY A 50 -27.99 14.08 -9.43
N GLU A 51 -27.85 14.73 -10.58
CA GLU A 51 -27.49 14.18 -11.88
C GLU A 51 -26.07 13.57 -11.95
N SER A 52 -25.83 12.43 -11.28
CA SER A 52 -24.70 11.55 -11.58
C SER A 52 -25.22 10.18 -11.98
N GLU A 53 -24.83 9.69 -13.16
CA GLU A 53 -25.17 8.34 -13.58
C GLU A 53 -24.57 7.35 -12.57
N PRO A 54 -25.38 6.60 -11.80
CA PRO A 54 -24.90 5.78 -10.69
C PRO A 54 -23.89 4.70 -11.11
N GLY A 55 -23.88 4.33 -12.40
CA GLY A 55 -22.88 3.43 -12.99
C GLY A 55 -21.50 4.04 -13.19
N LEU A 56 -21.39 5.34 -13.50
CA LEU A 56 -20.12 6.03 -13.67
C LEU A 56 -19.44 6.29 -12.32
N ASP A 57 -20.21 6.67 -11.29
CA ASP A 57 -19.66 6.89 -9.93
C ASP A 57 -19.06 5.60 -9.34
N LEU A 58 -19.74 4.46 -9.50
CA LEU A 58 -19.23 3.15 -9.09
C LEU A 58 -17.97 2.74 -9.85
N TYR A 59 -17.89 3.05 -11.15
CA TYR A 59 -16.70 2.77 -11.96
C TYR A 59 -15.50 3.59 -11.47
N TYR A 60 -15.67 4.90 -11.27
CA TYR A 60 -14.60 5.78 -10.80
C TYR A 60 -14.14 5.43 -9.37
N GLN A 61 -15.08 5.11 -8.49
CA GLN A 61 -14.74 4.67 -7.12
C GLN A 61 -13.91 3.40 -7.13
N LYS A 62 -14.27 2.40 -7.95
CA LYS A 62 -13.49 1.17 -8.11
C LYS A 62 -12.11 1.47 -8.70
N LYS A 63 -12.03 2.31 -9.74
CA LYS A 63 -10.76 2.69 -10.36
C LYS A 63 -9.82 3.37 -9.36
N MET A 64 -10.30 4.33 -8.57
CA MET A 64 -9.51 5.00 -7.53
C MET A 64 -8.98 4.01 -6.48
N LEU A 65 -9.79 3.04 -6.07
CA LEU A 65 -9.35 2.00 -5.14
C LEU A 65 -8.28 1.09 -5.75
N TYR A 66 -8.43 0.69 -7.02
CA TYR A 66 -7.44 -0.11 -7.72
C TYR A 66 -6.11 0.62 -7.90
N ASP A 67 -6.15 1.90 -8.31
CA ASP A 67 -4.94 2.71 -8.44
C ASP A 67 -4.21 2.81 -7.10
N ARG A 68 -4.93 3.09 -6.01
CA ARG A 68 -4.37 3.13 -4.64
C ARG A 68 -3.81 1.78 -4.18
N LEU A 69 -4.48 0.68 -4.49
CA LEU A 69 -4.04 -0.67 -4.16
C LEU A 69 -2.76 -1.03 -4.91
N SER A 70 -2.68 -0.67 -6.19
CA SER A 70 -1.50 -0.90 -7.04
C SER A 70 -0.28 -0.09 -6.59
N ASP A 71 -0.48 1.19 -6.22
CA ASP A 71 0.57 2.04 -5.67
C ASP A 71 1.08 1.50 -4.32
N SER A 72 0.17 1.10 -3.44
CA SER A 72 0.52 0.50 -2.14
C SER A 72 1.29 -0.81 -2.31
N LEU A 73 0.89 -1.64 -3.26
CA LEU A 73 1.58 -2.88 -3.59
C LEU A 73 3.00 -2.61 -4.11
N ALA A 74 3.17 -1.62 -5.01
CA ALA A 74 4.48 -1.23 -5.49
C ALA A 74 5.40 -0.75 -4.36
N ARG A 75 4.87 0.05 -3.42
CA ARG A 75 5.61 0.51 -2.23
C ARG A 75 6.06 -0.65 -1.36
N ILE A 76 5.19 -1.63 -1.10
CA ILE A 76 5.53 -2.85 -0.34
C ILE A 76 6.67 -3.62 -1.02
N ILE A 77 6.56 -3.85 -2.34
CA ILE A 77 7.57 -4.62 -3.08
C ILE A 77 8.92 -3.90 -3.05
N ILE A 78 8.95 -2.61 -3.41
CA ILE A 78 10.20 -1.84 -3.49
C ILE A 78 10.83 -1.71 -2.10
N SER A 79 10.05 -1.36 -1.07
CA SER A 79 10.57 -1.23 0.28
C SER A 79 11.07 -2.56 0.85
N GLY A 80 10.39 -3.67 0.57
CA GLY A 80 10.86 -5.01 0.93
C GLY A 80 12.19 -5.37 0.28
N LEU A 81 12.35 -5.11 -1.03
CA LEU A 81 13.61 -5.34 -1.74
C LEU A 81 14.76 -4.50 -1.17
N VAL A 82 14.52 -3.22 -0.92
CA VAL A 82 15.51 -2.29 -0.34
C VAL A 82 15.90 -2.72 1.08
N PHE A 83 14.94 -3.17 1.88
CA PHE A 83 15.18 -3.68 3.22
C PHE A 83 16.08 -4.92 3.19
N VAL A 84 15.74 -5.91 2.36
CA VAL A 84 16.53 -7.15 2.21
C VAL A 84 17.95 -6.85 1.75
N TYR A 85 18.11 -5.96 0.77
CA TYR A 85 19.42 -5.54 0.29
C TYR A 85 20.25 -4.89 1.41
N SER A 86 19.67 -3.93 2.12
CA SER A 86 20.35 -3.18 3.18
C SER A 86 20.71 -4.09 4.36
N ARG A 87 19.80 -5.00 4.73
CA ARG A 87 20.05 -6.01 5.77
C ARG A 87 21.18 -6.95 5.39
N SER A 88 21.24 -7.40 4.14
CA SER A 88 22.35 -8.22 3.63
C SER A 88 23.69 -7.48 3.72
N LYS A 89 23.72 -6.18 3.39
CA LYS A 89 24.92 -5.35 3.52
C LYS A 89 25.37 -5.16 4.96
N VAL A 90 24.46 -4.90 5.91
CA VAL A 90 24.79 -4.85 7.34
C VAL A 90 25.41 -6.17 7.80
N ASN A 91 24.79 -7.30 7.46
CA ASN A 91 25.27 -8.61 7.89
C ASN A 91 26.68 -8.93 7.34
N GLN A 92 27.01 -8.48 6.11
CA GLN A 92 28.36 -8.62 5.56
C GLN A 92 29.36 -7.75 6.34
N LEU A 93 28.99 -6.51 6.65
CA LEU A 93 29.83 -5.58 7.41
C LEU A 93 30.02 -6.02 8.87
N GLU A 94 29.09 -6.77 9.45
CA GLU A 94 29.21 -7.32 10.82
C GLU A 94 30.09 -8.56 10.89
N LYS A 95 30.24 -9.30 9.79
CA LYS A 95 31.12 -10.47 9.68
C LYS A 95 32.57 -10.11 9.32
N THR A 96 32.82 -8.84 9.00
CA THR A 96 34.15 -8.29 8.70
C THR A 96 34.67 -7.54 9.92
#